data_AF-A0A3N5P1G9-F1
#
_entry.id   AF-A0A3N5P1G9-F1
#
_cell.length_a   1.000
_cell.length_b   1.000
_cell.length_c   1.000
_cell.angle_alpha   90.00
_cell.angle_beta   90.00
_cell.angle_gamma   90.00
#
_symmetry.space_group_name_H-M   'P 1'
#
loop_
_entity.id
_entity.type
_entity.pdbx_description
1 polymer ?
#
loop_
_entity_poly.entity_id
_entity_poly.type
_entity_poly.pdbx_seq_one_letter_code
_entity_poly.pdbx_strand_id
1 'polypeptide(L)'
;MPVERITKEQLKERMDRGDKPTILDVRLKYAYEHSTVKLPGAIRVPPYAIDSVAIPAGGDVVAYDSDPNELVSTRVAGELLRKGMKVSVLKGGVPEWLAANFPIETKEAPRSAPPEPGSLSKG
;
A
#
# COMPACT_ATOMS: atom_id res chain seq x y z
N MET A 1 -3.55 -14.15 16.38
CA MET A 1 -4.16 -12.87 16.80
C MET A 1 -4.97 -12.32 15.63
N PRO A 2 -6.16 -11.74 15.84
CA PRO A 2 -6.92 -11.11 14.76
C PRO A 2 -6.15 -9.90 14.22
N VAL A 3 -6.29 -9.65 12.91
CA VAL A 3 -5.73 -8.45 12.28
C VAL A 3 -6.67 -7.28 12.54
N GLU A 4 -6.17 -6.24 13.20
CA GLU A 4 -6.92 -5.03 13.48
C GLU A 4 -7.06 -4.16 12.23
N ARG A 5 -8.13 -3.35 12.19
CA ARG A 5 -8.41 -2.38 11.12
C ARG A 5 -8.39 -0.98 11.67
N ILE A 6 -7.87 -0.05 10.89
CA ILE A 6 -7.92 1.39 11.13
C ILE A 6 -8.75 2.03 10.01
N THR A 7 -9.65 2.96 10.34
CA THR A 7 -10.38 3.71 9.32
C THR A 7 -9.50 4.79 8.69
N LYS A 8 -9.88 5.25 7.49
CA LYS A 8 -9.21 6.36 6.82
C LYS A 8 -9.19 7.63 7.70
N GLU A 9 -10.27 7.91 8.41
CA GLU A 9 -10.38 9.07 9.30
C GLU A 9 -9.42 8.94 10.50
N GLN A 10 -9.38 7.76 11.14
CA GLN A 10 -8.46 7.50 12.24
C GLN A 10 -7.00 7.61 11.79
N LEU A 11 -6.64 7.03 10.64
CA LEU A 11 -5.29 7.14 10.10
C LEU A 11 -4.93 8.60 9.79
N LYS A 12 -5.83 9.34 9.13
CA LYS A 12 -5.65 10.77 8.81
C LYS A 12 -5.42 11.59 10.08
N GLU A 13 -6.24 11.38 11.10
CA GLU A 13 -6.15 12.10 12.37
C GLU A 13 -4.83 11.81 13.12
N ARG A 14 -4.34 10.56 13.07
CA ARG A 14 -3.01 10.22 13.61
C ARG A 14 -1.90 10.96 12.88
N MET A 15 -1.92 10.92 11.54
CA MET A 15 -0.94 11.61 10.69
C MET A 15 -0.92 13.13 10.94
N ASP A 16 -2.08 13.75 11.11
CA ASP A 16 -2.22 15.19 11.38
C ASP A 16 -1.67 15.60 12.75
N ARG A 17 -1.78 14.71 13.74
CA ARG A 17 -1.21 14.90 15.08
C ARG A 17 0.30 14.67 15.15
N GLY A 18 0.93 14.26 14.04
CA GLY A 18 2.35 13.93 14.00
C GLY A 18 2.69 12.52 14.49
N ASP A 19 1.69 11.72 14.87
CA ASP A 19 1.84 10.27 15.08
C ASP A 19 1.85 9.59 13.71
N LYS A 20 3.05 9.41 13.16
CA LYS A 20 3.26 8.88 11.80
C LYS A 20 3.59 7.39 11.88
N PRO A 21 2.59 6.49 11.79
CA PRO A 21 2.87 5.07 11.67
C PRO A 21 3.64 4.79 10.38
N THR A 22 4.33 3.65 10.34
CA THR A 22 4.93 3.18 9.10
C THR A 22 3.83 2.69 8.16
N ILE A 23 3.61 3.40 7.05
CA ILE A 23 2.59 3.05 6.06
C ILE A 23 3.20 2.14 4.99
N LEU A 24 2.61 0.96 4.78
CA LEU A 24 3.07 -0.02 3.81
C LEU A 24 2.07 -0.14 2.64
N ASP A 25 2.57 0.15 1.44
CA ASP A 25 1.88 -0.13 0.19
C ASP A 25 2.17 -1.57 -0.25
N VAL A 26 1.22 -2.45 0.07
CA VAL A 26 1.28 -3.88 -0.22
C VAL A 26 0.40 -4.25 -1.41
N ARG A 27 0.12 -3.31 -2.31
CA ARG A 27 -0.61 -3.61 -3.54
C ARG A 27 0.10 -4.71 -4.36
N LEU A 28 -0.70 -5.49 -5.08
CA LEU A 28 -0.19 -6.37 -6.14
C LEU A 28 0.53 -5.53 -7.20
N LYS A 29 1.48 -6.16 -7.91
CA LYS A 29 2.34 -5.49 -8.90
C LYS A 29 1.52 -4.62 -9.87
N TYR A 30 0.51 -5.21 -10.51
CA TYR A 30 -0.34 -4.51 -11.48
C TYR A 30 -1.05 -3.28 -10.87
N ALA A 31 -1.71 -3.44 -9.72
CA ALA A 31 -2.41 -2.35 -9.05
C ALA A 31 -1.47 -1.22 -8.56
N TYR A 32 -0.23 -1.56 -8.20
CA TYR A 32 0.79 -0.57 -7.85
C TYR A 32 1.32 0.15 -9.10
N GLU A 33 1.70 -0.57 -10.15
CA GLU A 33 2.31 -0.01 -11.37
C GLU A 33 1.33 0.88 -12.14
N HIS A 34 0.06 0.48 -12.24
CA HIS A 34 -0.97 1.25 -12.94
C HIS A 34 -1.57 2.40 -12.11
N SER A 35 -1.03 2.66 -10.94
CA SER A 35 -1.43 3.80 -10.10
C SER A 35 -0.36 4.89 -10.12
N THR A 36 -0.80 6.13 -10.25
CA THR A 36 0.04 7.33 -10.15
C THR A 36 0.08 7.90 -8.73
N VAL A 37 -0.58 7.25 -7.76
CA VAL A 37 -0.76 7.77 -6.41
C VAL A 37 -0.47 6.73 -5.34
N LYS A 38 -0.07 7.21 -4.17
CA LYS A 38 0.09 6.43 -2.94
C LYS A 38 -0.25 7.29 -1.72
N LEU A 39 -0.42 6.65 -0.57
CA LEU A 39 -0.55 7.40 0.69
C LEU A 39 0.75 8.16 0.99
N PRO A 40 0.68 9.33 1.67
CA PRO A 40 1.87 10.09 2.03
C PRO A 40 2.84 9.27 2.88
N GLY A 41 4.12 9.28 2.53
CA GLY A 41 5.17 8.52 3.22
C GLY A 41 5.10 7.00 3.04
N ALA A 42 4.19 6.47 2.21
CA ALA A 42 4.04 5.03 2.07
C ALA A 42 5.29 4.37 1.45
N ILE A 43 5.74 3.30 2.10
CA ILE A 43 6.85 2.44 1.67
C ILE A 43 6.28 1.27 0.85
N ARG A 44 6.85 1.05 -0.33
CA ARG A 44 6.46 -0.08 -1.18
C ARG A 44 7.00 -1.39 -0.61
N VAL A 45 6.10 -2.33 -0.30
CA VAL A 45 6.45 -3.70 0.12
C VAL A 45 5.70 -4.72 -0.73
N PRO A 46 6.34 -5.36 -1.71
CA PRO A 46 5.70 -6.42 -2.48
C PRO A 46 5.19 -7.55 -1.57
N PRO A 47 3.94 -8.05 -1.75
CA PRO A 47 3.35 -9.03 -0.85
C PRO A 47 4.07 -10.37 -0.77
N TYR A 48 4.96 -10.65 -1.71
CA TYR A 48 5.79 -11.86 -1.81
C TYR A 48 7.25 -11.61 -1.36
N ALA A 49 7.57 -10.37 -0.97
CA ALA A 49 8.94 -9.93 -0.69
C ALA A 49 9.01 -9.20 0.66
N ILE A 50 8.14 -9.56 1.61
CA ILE A 50 8.04 -8.90 2.92
C ILE A 50 9.35 -9.07 3.71
N ASP A 51 9.99 -10.23 3.59
CA ASP A 51 11.28 -10.52 4.23
C ASP A 51 12.47 -9.78 3.62
N SER A 52 12.36 -9.29 2.37
CA SER A 52 13.45 -8.58 1.70
C SER A 52 13.39 -7.07 1.88
N VAL A 53 12.34 -6.53 2.51
CA VAL A 53 12.21 -5.09 2.75
C VAL A 53 12.45 -4.81 4.23
N ALA A 54 13.40 -3.91 4.51
CA ALA A 54 13.63 -3.42 5.85
C ALA A 54 12.44 -2.55 6.30
N ILE A 55 11.62 -3.08 7.20
CA ILE A 55 10.53 -2.34 7.83
C ILE A 55 11.08 -1.74 9.13
N PRO A 56 10.93 -0.41 9.36
CA PRO A 56 11.35 0.22 10.60
C PRO A 56 10.79 -0.50 11.84
N ALA A 57 11.69 -0.85 12.76
CA ALA A 57 11.34 -1.55 14.00
C ALA A 57 10.76 -0.58 15.05
N GLY A 58 9.88 -1.09 15.91
CA GLY A 58 9.39 -0.38 17.11
C GLY A 58 8.20 0.57 16.90
N GLY A 59 7.74 0.80 15.66
CA GLY A 59 6.58 1.63 15.36
C GLY A 59 5.30 0.85 15.03
N ASP A 60 4.14 1.51 15.17
CA ASP A 60 2.88 1.03 14.62
C ASP A 60 2.97 0.96 13.08
N VAL A 61 2.52 -0.15 12.49
CA VAL A 61 2.46 -0.35 11.05
C VAL A 61 1.03 -0.27 10.55
N VAL A 62 0.82 0.36 9.40
CA VAL A 62 -0.46 0.37 8.68
C VAL A 62 -0.24 -0.14 7.27
N ALA A 63 -0.78 -1.33 6.95
CA ALA A 63 -0.72 -1.89 5.61
C ALA A 63 -1.99 -1.57 4.83
N TYR A 64 -1.86 -1.26 3.53
CA TYR A 64 -3.00 -1.10 2.63
C TYR A 64 -2.77 -1.77 1.28
N ASP A 65 -3.87 -2.17 0.64
CA ASP A 65 -3.90 -2.62 -0.74
C ASP A 65 -4.96 -1.84 -1.54
N SER A 66 -5.37 -2.37 -2.69
CA SER A 66 -6.41 -1.79 -3.56
C SER A 66 -7.75 -2.52 -3.45
N ASP A 67 -7.87 -3.53 -2.60
CA ASP A 67 -9.06 -4.38 -2.50
C ASP A 67 -9.97 -3.86 -1.38
N PRO A 68 -11.28 -3.63 -1.61
CA PRO A 68 -12.19 -3.19 -0.56
C PRO A 68 -12.34 -4.22 0.59
N ASN A 69 -12.01 -5.49 0.35
CA ASN A 69 -11.99 -6.56 1.34
C ASN A 69 -10.59 -6.80 1.93
N GLU A 70 -9.61 -5.98 1.57
CA GLU A 70 -8.28 -5.92 2.17
C GLU A 70 -7.54 -7.27 2.16
N LEU A 71 -7.75 -8.09 1.12
CA LEU A 71 -7.27 -9.47 1.08
C LEU A 71 -5.74 -9.57 1.20
N VAL A 72 -5.03 -8.71 0.49
CA VAL A 72 -3.57 -8.76 0.44
C VAL A 72 -2.97 -8.15 1.70
N SER A 73 -3.48 -7.00 2.11
CA SER A 73 -3.04 -6.29 3.31
C SER A 73 -3.34 -7.06 4.59
N THR A 74 -4.46 -7.77 4.67
CA THR A 74 -4.76 -8.70 5.78
C THR A 74 -3.76 -9.85 5.84
N ARG A 75 -3.41 -10.46 4.70
CA ARG A 75 -2.39 -11.52 4.66
C ARG A 75 -1.03 -11.00 5.12
N VAL A 76 -0.58 -9.87 4.56
CA VAL A 76 0.71 -9.25 4.93
C VAL A 76 0.72 -8.89 6.42
N ALA A 77 -0.35 -8.29 6.94
CA ALA A 77 -0.47 -7.99 8.36
C ALA A 77 -0.35 -9.25 9.23
N GLY A 78 -0.98 -10.37 8.85
CA GLY A 78 -0.84 -11.64 9.55
C GLY A 78 0.61 -12.17 9.59
N GLU A 79 1.39 -11.94 8.54
CA GLU A 79 2.82 -12.27 8.51
C GLU A 79 3.64 -11.35 9.41
N LEU A 80 3.37 -10.05 9.42
CA LEU A 80 4.05 -9.07 10.28
C LEU A 80 3.72 -9.28 11.76
N LEU A 81 2.47 -9.61 12.10
CA LEU A 81 2.05 -9.99 13.46
C LEU A 81 2.84 -11.20 13.97
N ARG A 82 3.05 -12.22 13.12
CA ARG A 82 3.86 -13.40 13.48
C ARG A 82 5.33 -13.08 13.72
N LYS A 83 5.82 -11.95 13.20
CA LYS A 83 7.16 -11.41 13.45
C LYS A 83 7.21 -10.47 14.67
N GLY A 84 6.11 -10.36 15.43
CA GLY A 84 6.01 -9.54 16.63
C GLY A 84 5.77 -8.05 16.37
N MET A 85 5.43 -7.65 15.14
CA MET A 85 5.14 -6.26 14.82
C MET A 85 3.69 -5.91 15.18
N LYS A 86 3.46 -4.68 15.66
CA LYS A 86 2.12 -4.13 15.83
C LYS A 86 1.64 -3.57 14.49
N VAL A 87 0.65 -4.21 13.89
CA VAL A 87 0.16 -3.86 12.55
C VAL A 87 -1.36 -3.80 12.51
N SER A 88 -1.87 -2.81 11.79
CA SER A 88 -3.27 -2.67 11.42
C SER A 88 -3.41 -2.56 9.90
N VAL A 89 -4.61 -2.82 9.40
CA VAL A 89 -4.96 -2.72 7.99
C VAL A 89 -5.84 -1.49 7.75
N LEU A 90 -5.53 -0.70 6.72
CA LEU A 90 -6.39 0.40 6.31
C LEU A 90 -7.69 -0.16 5.73
N LYS A 91 -8.80 0.08 6.44
CA LYS A 91 -10.13 -0.39 6.04
C LYS A 91 -10.51 0.15 4.66
N GLY A 92 -10.87 -0.75 3.75
CA GLY A 92 -11.24 -0.43 2.37
C GLY A 92 -10.09 0.05 1.46
N GLY A 93 -8.84 0.01 1.96
CA GLY A 93 -7.64 0.25 1.15
C GLY A 93 -7.49 1.68 0.61
N VAL A 94 -6.63 1.81 -0.41
CA VAL A 94 -6.40 3.11 -1.07
C VAL A 94 -7.64 3.72 -1.75
N PRO A 95 -8.62 2.97 -2.30
CA PRO A 95 -9.82 3.58 -2.88
C PRO A 95 -10.60 4.45 -1.90
N GLU A 96 -10.78 3.99 -0.66
CA GLU A 96 -11.47 4.73 0.39
C GLU A 96 -10.72 6.00 0.80
N TRP A 97 -9.38 5.94 0.85
CA TRP A 97 -8.54 7.12 1.11
C TRP A 97 -8.71 8.20 0.02
N LEU A 98 -8.75 7.77 -1.25
CA LEU A 98 -8.94 8.66 -2.39
C LEU A 98 -10.36 9.25 -2.41
N ALA A 99 -11.38 8.45 -2.14
CA ALA A 99 -12.77 8.90 -2.10
C ALA A 99 -13.00 9.99 -1.04
N ALA A 100 -12.22 9.99 0.04
CA ALA A 100 -12.24 11.02 1.07
C ALA A 100 -11.46 12.31 0.71
N ASN A 101 -10.87 12.40 -0.48
CA ASN A 101 -10.01 13.52 -0.90
C ASN A 101 -8.88 13.83 0.09
N PHE A 102 -8.34 12.80 0.76
CA PHE A 102 -7.21 12.95 1.67
C PHE A 102 -5.89 13.14 0.91
N PRO A 103 -4.85 13.72 1.56
CA PRO A 103 -3.57 13.97 0.93
C PRO A 103 -2.96 12.70 0.33
N ILE A 104 -2.29 12.84 -0.80
CA ILE A 104 -1.61 11.76 -1.52
C ILE A 104 -0.20 12.20 -1.91
N GLU A 105 0.65 11.21 -2.18
CA GLU A 105 1.88 11.42 -2.93
C GLU A 105 1.71 10.89 -4.34
N THR A 106 2.17 11.66 -5.32
CA THR A 106 2.27 11.19 -6.69
C THR A 106 3.53 10.34 -6.85
N LYS A 107 3.44 9.33 -7.70
CA LYS A 107 4.59 8.55 -8.15
C LYS A 107 4.50 8.40 -9.66
N GLU A 108 5.65 8.23 -10.30
CA GLU A 108 5.67 7.84 -11.70
C GLU A 108 5.03 6.44 -11.80
N ALA A 109 3.92 6.36 -12.54
CA ALA A 109 3.52 5.09 -13.13
C ALA A 109 4.56 4.79 -14.23
N PRO A 110 5.06 3.55 -14.38
CA PRO A 110 5.90 3.21 -15.51
C PRO A 110 5.17 3.68 -16.78
N ARG A 111 5.78 4.59 -17.55
CA ARG A 111 5.32 4.81 -18.92
C ARG A 111 5.45 3.46 -19.60
N SER A 112 4.34 2.82 -19.92
CA SER A 112 4.35 1.84 -21.01
C SER A 112 4.90 2.62 -22.21
N ALA A 113 6.16 2.37 -22.58
CA ALA A 113 6.64 2.84 -23.87
C ALA A 113 5.63 2.30 -24.89
N PRO A 114 5.06 3.15 -25.77
CA PRO A 114 4.29 2.64 -26.89
C PRO A 114 5.13 1.57 -27.59
N PRO A 115 4.56 0.41 -27.97
CA PRO A 115 5.30 -0.52 -28.81
C PRO A 115 5.82 0.25 -30.03
N GLU A 116 7.09 0.02 -30.40
CA GLU A 116 7.69 0.74 -31.52
C GLU A 116 6.81 0.58 -32.77
N PRO A 117 6.43 1.67 -33.46
CA PRO A 117 5.69 1.58 -34.71
C PRO A 117 6.54 0.83 -35.74
N GLY A 118 6.25 -0.45 -35.98
CA GLY A 118 6.96 -1.23 -37.00
C GLY A 118 7.03 -2.75 -36.83
N SER A 119 6.66 -3.35 -35.69
CA SER A 119 6.81 -4.80 -35.48
C SER A 119 5.66 -5.68 -36.01
N LEU A 120 4.95 -5.25 -37.06
CA LEU A 120 4.06 -6.12 -37.83
C LEU A 120 4.80 -6.59 -39.09
N SER A 121 5.58 -7.65 -38.95
CA SER A 121 6.02 -8.43 -40.12
C SER A 121 4.79 -9.04 -40.78
N LYS A 122 4.52 -8.63 -42.02
CA LYS A 122 3.51 -9.23 -42.88
C LYS A 122 3.84 -10.70 -43.10
N GLY A 123 2.90 -11.58 -42.78
CA GLY A 123 2.81 -12.93 -43.36
C GLY A 123 2.12 -12.89 -44.72
#